data_AF-A0A096AZ33-F1
#
_entry.id   AF-A0A096AZ33-F1
#
_cell.length_a   1.000
_cell.length_b   1.000
_cell.length_c   1.000
_cell.angle_alpha   90.00
_cell.angle_beta   90.00
_cell.angle_gamma   90.00
#
_symmetry.space_group_name_H-M   'P 1'
#
loop_
_entity.id
_entity.type
_entity.pdbx_description
1 polymer ?
#
loop_
_entity_poly.entity_id
_entity_poly.type
_entity_poly.pdbx_seq_one_letter_code
_entity_poly.pdbx_strand_id
1 'polypeptide(L)'
;MKTKLLIGIMAILVLSGCERGLTEYNNSDESTTATKAGYRAYGYTEEYLEYFTDIIAYTRMFREYIRQNTIQGRDSVNALYFKNINIVKNKDPKSLEDIYMLKAWNVPGSNNYTISYTRPDRDTWKIQAVVEHLDVELIFFLTIDNIYSQQWTISESSCLPKALLYMKNSQKTKTRVYDDEYIKYEPYDKTFQVTNKPLTVEWWKTKVDLFVFELSGSGMLESYAKPKLRITYHFTSPITVVTHGAFLEDPKNIKWENRCNQLTTLATGQLELNVTDSISNTKDKYVVRLNDNKLQIVTPKANDEWMRN
;
A
#
# COMPACT_ATOMS: atom_id res chain seq x y z
N MET A 1 26.35 -40.94 20.53
CA MET A 1 25.12 -41.07 21.33
C MET A 1 24.93 -39.80 22.16
N LYS A 2 23.72 -39.21 22.09
CA LYS A 2 23.15 -38.19 22.99
C LYS A 2 23.75 -36.77 22.88
N THR A 3 23.03 -35.65 22.90
CA THR A 3 21.65 -35.24 22.53
C THR A 3 21.62 -33.73 22.85
N LYS A 4 20.94 -32.94 22.00
CA LYS A 4 20.22 -31.68 22.31
C LYS A 4 21.06 -30.44 22.69
N LEU A 5 20.62 -29.20 22.49
CA LEU A 5 19.58 -28.51 21.69
C LEU A 5 19.57 -27.07 22.26
N LEU A 6 19.43 -26.06 21.39
CA LEU A 6 18.76 -24.77 21.65
C LEU A 6 19.31 -23.77 22.70
N ILE A 7 19.56 -22.53 22.24
CA ILE A 7 19.20 -21.20 22.77
C ILE A 7 19.76 -20.21 21.72
N GLY A 8 19.08 -19.18 21.22
CA GLY A 8 17.74 -18.66 21.41
C GLY A 8 17.52 -17.57 20.37
N ILE A 9 16.47 -17.73 19.55
CA ILE A 9 15.94 -16.66 18.71
C ILE A 9 15.18 -15.75 19.67
N MET A 10 15.73 -14.56 19.95
CA MET A 10 15.01 -13.53 20.69
C MET A 10 13.88 -13.00 19.80
N ALA A 11 12.68 -13.45 20.14
CA ALA A 11 11.45 -12.74 19.87
C ALA A 11 11.50 -11.39 20.57
N ILE A 12 11.36 -10.31 19.80
CA ILE A 12 10.69 -9.09 20.26
C ILE A 12 9.42 -9.00 19.42
N LEU A 13 8.39 -9.69 19.92
CA LEU A 13 6.99 -9.27 19.79
C LEU A 13 6.78 -8.09 20.77
N VAL A 14 5.88 -7.16 20.42
CA VAL A 14 5.41 -5.92 21.10
C VAL A 14 5.67 -4.74 20.14
N LEU A 15 4.76 -3.93 19.60
CA LEU A 15 3.30 -3.61 19.62
C LEU A 15 3.04 -2.97 18.21
N SER A 16 1.88 -2.85 17.57
CA SER A 16 0.53 -2.45 17.95
C SER A 16 -0.40 -2.91 16.82
N GLY A 17 -1.67 -3.20 17.10
CA GLY A 17 -2.67 -3.42 16.05
C GLY A 17 -2.86 -2.17 15.18
N CYS A 18 -2.73 -2.31 13.86
CA CYS A 18 -2.96 -1.24 12.90
C CYS A 18 -4.47 -0.99 12.71
N GLU A 19 -5.10 -0.34 13.68
CA GLU A 19 -6.21 0.58 13.41
C GLU A 19 -5.62 2.00 13.33
N ARG A 20 -4.94 2.30 12.22
CA ARG A 20 -4.58 3.68 11.89
C ARG A 20 -5.74 4.35 11.17
N GLY A 21 -6.81 4.61 11.92
CA GLY A 21 -7.70 5.71 11.55
C GLY A 21 -6.95 7.01 11.82
N LEU A 22 -6.95 7.94 10.87
CA LEU A 22 -6.64 9.37 11.07
C LEU A 22 -7.62 9.93 12.13
N THR A 23 -7.41 9.58 13.39
CA THR A 23 -8.14 10.13 14.52
C THR A 23 -7.64 11.56 14.70
N GLU A 24 -8.59 12.48 14.70
CA GLU A 24 -8.38 13.93 14.73
C GLU A 24 -7.63 14.33 16.01
N TYR A 25 -6.33 14.58 15.89
CA TYR A 25 -5.53 15.14 16.98
C TYR A 25 -5.67 16.68 17.00
N ASN A 26 -6.81 17.14 17.52
CA ASN A 26 -6.99 18.51 17.98
C ASN A 26 -6.28 18.67 19.32
N ASN A 27 -5.18 19.45 19.35
CA ASN A 27 -4.89 20.35 20.47
C ASN A 27 -3.87 21.41 20.05
N SER A 28 -4.11 22.58 20.63
CA SER A 28 -3.63 23.94 20.41
C SER A 28 -2.13 24.15 20.65
N ASP A 29 -1.43 24.64 19.63
CA ASP A 29 -0.32 25.61 19.76
C ASP A 29 0.09 26.08 18.36
N GLU A 30 -0.07 27.38 18.08
CA GLU A 30 0.09 27.98 16.74
C GLU A 30 1.49 27.80 16.14
N SER A 31 2.54 27.64 16.96
CA SER A 31 3.91 27.38 16.48
C SER A 31 4.14 25.95 15.97
N THR A 32 3.27 25.00 16.32
CA THR A 32 3.35 23.58 15.90
C THR A 32 2.53 23.28 14.64
N THR A 33 1.77 24.24 14.14
CA THR A 33 0.86 24.02 12.99
C THR A 33 1.61 23.77 11.69
N ALA A 34 2.76 24.43 11.49
CA ALA A 34 3.59 24.22 10.31
C ALA A 34 4.21 22.82 10.25
N THR A 35 4.53 22.20 11.40
CA THR A 35 5.13 20.85 11.43
C THR A 35 4.08 19.76 11.21
N LYS A 36 2.81 20.03 11.56
CA LYS A 36 1.67 19.16 11.23
C LYS A 36 1.37 19.09 9.72
N ALA A 37 1.69 20.12 8.94
CA ALA A 37 1.49 20.10 7.49
C ALA A 37 2.41 19.06 6.81
N GLY A 38 3.67 18.97 7.24
CA GLY A 38 4.61 17.93 6.80
C GLY A 38 4.14 16.52 7.16
N TYR A 39 3.65 16.34 8.39
CA TYR A 39 3.07 15.06 8.81
C TYR A 39 1.86 14.66 7.97
N ARG A 40 0.92 15.58 7.71
CA ARG A 40 -0.25 15.30 6.86
C ARG A 40 0.17 14.95 5.43
N ALA A 41 1.11 15.70 4.86
CA ALA A 41 1.63 15.42 3.53
C ALA A 41 2.31 14.05 3.45
N TYR A 42 3.07 13.69 4.47
CA TYR A 42 3.63 12.34 4.59
C TYR A 42 2.53 11.29 4.73
N GLY A 43 1.53 11.49 5.59
CA GLY A 43 0.42 10.54 5.78
C GLY A 43 -0.31 10.21 4.47
N TYR A 44 -0.64 11.22 3.65
CA TYR A 44 -1.24 10.99 2.33
C TYR A 44 -0.30 10.24 1.38
N THR A 45 1.00 10.49 1.46
CA THR A 45 2.01 9.81 0.63
C THR A 45 2.23 8.37 1.10
N GLU A 46 2.30 8.13 2.41
CA GLU A 46 2.49 6.83 3.05
C GLU A 46 1.33 5.90 2.71
N GLU A 47 0.09 6.35 2.87
CA GLU A 47 -1.11 5.58 2.54
C GLU A 47 -1.10 5.08 1.08
N TYR A 48 -0.78 5.97 0.13
CA TYR A 48 -0.60 5.56 -1.26
C TYR A 48 0.51 4.52 -1.43
N LEU A 49 1.68 4.76 -0.80
CA LEU A 49 2.83 3.88 -0.92
C LEU A 49 2.54 2.49 -0.34
N GLU A 50 1.84 2.39 0.79
CA GLU A 50 1.47 1.11 1.41
C GLU A 50 0.63 0.24 0.46
N TYR A 51 -0.41 0.81 -0.17
CA TYR A 51 -1.20 0.10 -1.17
C TYR A 51 -0.37 -0.31 -2.38
N PHE A 52 0.46 0.62 -2.86
CA PHE A 52 1.33 0.39 -4.00
C PHE A 52 2.35 -0.73 -3.74
N THR A 53 2.92 -0.78 -2.53
CA THR A 53 3.91 -1.77 -2.16
C THR A 53 3.33 -3.15 -1.90
N ASP A 54 2.11 -3.22 -1.36
CA ASP A 54 1.37 -4.47 -1.28
C ASP A 54 1.13 -5.05 -2.68
N ILE A 55 0.75 -4.23 -3.66
CA ILE A 55 0.59 -4.66 -5.07
C ILE A 55 1.90 -5.19 -5.64
N ILE A 56 3.03 -4.54 -5.37
CA ILE A 56 4.37 -5.01 -5.80
C ILE A 56 4.70 -6.37 -5.15
N ALA A 57 4.45 -6.51 -3.85
CA ALA A 57 4.70 -7.74 -3.12
C ALA A 57 3.83 -8.89 -3.63
N TYR A 58 2.54 -8.66 -3.84
CA TYR A 58 1.64 -9.65 -4.46
C TYR A 58 2.11 -10.02 -5.86
N THR A 59 2.54 -9.05 -6.66
CA THR A 59 3.08 -9.30 -8.01
C THR A 59 4.31 -10.20 -7.95
N ARG A 60 5.21 -9.96 -6.99
CA ARG A 60 6.39 -10.80 -6.77
C ARG A 60 6.03 -12.21 -6.37
N MET A 61 5.08 -12.39 -5.45
CA MET A 61 4.60 -13.71 -5.07
C MET A 61 3.95 -14.39 -6.28
N PHE A 62 3.14 -13.67 -7.06
CA PHE A 62 2.40 -14.21 -8.20
C PHE A 62 3.31 -14.69 -9.33
N ARG A 63 4.46 -14.02 -9.52
CA ARG A 63 5.54 -14.51 -10.38
C ARG A 63 6.00 -15.92 -10.03
N GLU A 64 6.13 -16.26 -8.74
CA GLU A 64 6.52 -17.63 -8.35
C GLU A 64 5.46 -18.65 -8.76
N TYR A 65 4.17 -18.27 -8.73
CA TYR A 65 3.06 -19.11 -9.16
C TYR A 65 3.09 -19.36 -10.67
N ILE A 66 3.24 -18.30 -11.47
CA ILE A 66 3.25 -18.40 -12.94
C ILE A 66 4.46 -19.18 -13.46
N ARG A 67 5.61 -19.13 -12.77
CA ARG A 67 6.80 -19.93 -13.14
C ARG A 67 6.59 -21.44 -13.00
N GLN A 68 5.57 -21.89 -12.27
CA GLN A 68 5.32 -23.31 -12.10
C GLN A 68 4.59 -23.89 -13.32
N ASN A 69 5.22 -24.88 -13.94
CA ASN A 69 4.70 -25.58 -15.11
C ASN A 69 3.88 -26.84 -14.75
N THR A 70 3.81 -27.20 -13.46
CA THR A 70 3.07 -28.37 -12.98
C THR A 70 2.00 -27.95 -11.97
N ILE A 71 0.94 -28.75 -11.86
CA ILE A 71 -0.12 -28.54 -10.87
C ILE A 71 0.47 -28.63 -9.45
N GLN A 72 1.30 -29.64 -9.17
CA GLN A 72 1.92 -29.81 -7.86
C GLN A 72 2.84 -28.64 -7.48
N GLY A 73 3.56 -28.07 -8.45
CA GLY A 73 4.38 -26.88 -8.23
C GLY A 73 3.50 -25.67 -7.87
N ARG A 74 2.42 -25.45 -8.61
CA ARG A 74 1.45 -24.37 -8.33
C ARG A 74 0.78 -24.53 -6.98
N ASP A 75 0.39 -25.76 -6.61
CA ASP A 75 -0.21 -26.06 -5.30
C ASP A 75 0.78 -25.82 -4.16
N SER A 76 2.06 -26.12 -4.37
CA SER A 76 3.12 -25.84 -3.38
C SER A 76 3.30 -24.32 -3.17
N VAL A 77 3.34 -23.55 -4.26
CA VAL A 77 3.41 -22.08 -4.17
C VAL A 77 2.14 -21.52 -3.53
N ASN A 78 0.96 -22.06 -3.87
CA ASN A 78 -0.30 -21.67 -3.27
C ASN A 78 -0.31 -21.90 -1.75
N ALA A 79 0.17 -23.07 -1.32
CA ALA A 79 0.29 -23.40 0.09
C ALA A 79 1.31 -22.52 0.83
N LEU A 80 2.34 -22.00 0.15
CA LEU A 80 3.35 -21.13 0.75
C LEU A 80 2.90 -19.67 0.86
N TYR A 81 2.31 -19.12 -0.20
CA TYR A 81 2.12 -17.67 -0.36
C TYR A 81 0.65 -17.24 -0.47
N PHE A 82 -0.27 -18.15 -0.79
CA PHE A 82 -1.62 -17.80 -1.25
C PHE A 82 -2.75 -18.49 -0.46
N LYS A 83 -2.52 -18.84 0.81
CA LYS A 83 -3.54 -19.53 1.64
C LYS A 83 -4.90 -18.81 1.70
N ASN A 84 -4.89 -17.48 1.56
CA ASN A 84 -6.09 -16.61 1.64
C ASN A 84 -6.41 -15.90 0.33
N ILE A 85 -5.87 -16.42 -0.75
CA ILE A 85 -5.83 -15.73 -2.02
C ILE A 85 -6.39 -16.66 -3.07
N ASN A 86 -7.44 -16.20 -3.75
CA ASN A 86 -8.03 -16.93 -4.86
C ASN A 86 -7.41 -16.44 -6.17
N ILE A 87 -6.81 -17.34 -6.93
CA ILE A 87 -6.25 -17.05 -8.25
C ILE A 87 -7.14 -17.69 -9.31
N VAL A 88 -7.74 -16.85 -10.16
CA VAL A 88 -8.61 -17.28 -11.26
C VAL A 88 -7.95 -16.94 -12.58
N LYS A 89 -7.80 -17.93 -13.47
CA LYS A 89 -7.37 -17.71 -14.85
C LYS A 89 -8.60 -17.50 -15.73
N ASN A 90 -8.63 -16.39 -16.43
CA ASN A 90 -9.66 -16.00 -17.39
C ASN A 90 -9.03 -15.61 -18.74
N LYS A 91 -9.88 -15.33 -19.72
CA LYS A 91 -9.50 -14.63 -20.95
C LYS A 91 -10.13 -13.25 -21.00
N ASP A 92 -9.37 -12.27 -21.45
CA ASP A 92 -9.90 -10.95 -21.75
C ASP A 92 -10.96 -11.06 -22.85
N PRO A 93 -12.19 -10.56 -22.65
CA PRO A 93 -13.25 -10.72 -23.63
C PRO A 93 -13.03 -9.92 -24.93
N LYS A 94 -12.14 -8.90 -24.93
CA LYS A 94 -11.87 -8.05 -26.10
C LYS A 94 -10.66 -8.52 -26.90
N SER A 95 -9.57 -8.87 -26.21
CA SER A 95 -8.28 -9.25 -26.80
C SER A 95 -8.04 -10.76 -26.83
N LEU A 96 -8.88 -11.55 -26.13
CA LEU A 96 -8.74 -13.00 -25.96
C LEU A 96 -7.44 -13.45 -25.27
N GLU A 97 -6.72 -12.50 -24.67
CA GLU A 97 -5.48 -12.73 -23.96
C GLU A 97 -5.72 -13.36 -22.59
N ASP A 98 -4.78 -14.16 -22.12
CA ASP A 98 -4.84 -14.71 -20.77
C ASP A 98 -4.74 -13.57 -19.74
N ILE A 99 -5.74 -13.51 -18.85
CA ILE A 99 -5.77 -12.66 -17.68
C ILE A 99 -5.81 -13.54 -16.44
N TYR A 100 -4.93 -13.27 -15.49
CA TYR A 100 -4.99 -13.90 -14.18
C TYR A 100 -5.45 -12.88 -13.16
N MET A 101 -6.43 -13.27 -12.36
CA MET A 101 -7.02 -12.43 -11.32
C MET A 101 -6.69 -13.03 -9.96
N LEU A 102 -5.94 -12.27 -9.17
CA LEU A 102 -5.63 -12.57 -7.79
C LEU A 102 -6.58 -11.77 -6.90
N LYS A 103 -7.36 -12.47 -6.09
CA LYS A 103 -8.23 -11.87 -5.07
C LYS A 103 -7.67 -12.19 -3.70
N ALA A 104 -7.03 -11.23 -3.05
CA ALA A 104 -6.56 -11.40 -1.70
C ALA A 104 -7.66 -10.96 -0.73
N TRP A 105 -8.13 -11.92 0.06
CA TRP A 105 -9.13 -11.67 1.08
C TRP A 105 -8.40 -11.26 2.33
N ASN A 106 -8.49 -9.98 2.63
CA ASN A 106 -8.10 -9.50 3.94
C ASN A 106 -9.31 -9.71 4.86
N VAL A 107 -9.05 -10.20 6.07
CA VAL A 107 -9.99 -10.67 7.08
C VAL A 107 -11.22 -9.73 7.24
N PRO A 108 -12.41 -10.20 7.71
CA PRO A 108 -13.58 -9.35 7.94
C PRO A 108 -13.22 -8.03 8.64
N GLY A 109 -13.33 -6.91 7.90
CA GLY A 109 -13.00 -5.54 8.33
C GLY A 109 -11.82 -4.85 7.63
N SER A 110 -11.20 -5.44 6.60
CA SER A 110 -9.97 -4.90 5.99
C SER A 110 -9.98 -4.87 4.44
N ASN A 111 -9.08 -4.05 3.85
CA ASN A 111 -9.05 -3.70 2.42
C ASN A 111 -8.96 -4.93 1.51
N ASN A 112 -9.89 -5.05 0.56
CA ASN A 112 -9.88 -6.13 -0.44
C ASN A 112 -9.00 -5.75 -1.62
N TYR A 113 -8.04 -6.62 -1.97
CA TYR A 113 -7.23 -6.46 -3.18
C TYR A 113 -7.72 -7.39 -4.27
N THR A 114 -8.08 -6.81 -5.43
CA THR A 114 -8.28 -7.55 -6.68
C THR A 114 -7.25 -7.10 -7.69
N ILE A 115 -6.28 -7.97 -8.00
CA ILE A 115 -5.15 -7.66 -8.89
C ILE A 115 -5.28 -8.51 -10.16
N SER A 116 -5.35 -7.86 -11.30
CA SER A 116 -5.40 -8.48 -12.62
C SER A 116 -4.06 -8.33 -13.32
N TYR A 117 -3.53 -9.45 -13.82
CA TYR A 117 -2.29 -9.53 -14.58
C TYR A 117 -2.60 -9.92 -16.03
N THR A 118 -2.21 -9.08 -16.98
CA THR A 118 -2.37 -9.33 -18.42
C THR A 118 -1.03 -9.71 -19.03
N ARG A 119 -1.01 -10.78 -19.84
CA ARG A 119 0.19 -11.37 -20.48
C ARG A 119 1.32 -11.71 -19.50
N PRO A 120 1.08 -12.49 -18.42
CA PRO A 120 2.14 -12.82 -17.46
C PRO A 120 3.18 -13.80 -18.01
N ASP A 121 3.04 -14.27 -19.26
CA ASP A 121 4.00 -15.08 -20.00
C ASP A 121 5.15 -14.28 -20.62
N ARG A 122 5.11 -12.93 -20.54
CA ARG A 122 6.12 -12.03 -21.09
C ARG A 122 6.96 -11.39 -20.00
N ASP A 123 8.06 -10.73 -20.39
CA ASP A 123 8.92 -9.97 -19.46
C ASP A 123 8.26 -8.66 -18.99
N THR A 124 7.32 -8.13 -19.76
CA THR A 124 6.54 -6.92 -19.45
C THR A 124 5.12 -7.31 -19.07
N TRP A 125 4.71 -6.95 -17.86
CA TRP A 125 3.38 -7.23 -17.32
C TRP A 125 2.57 -5.94 -17.22
N LYS A 126 1.31 -6.02 -17.62
CA LYS A 126 0.33 -4.97 -17.33
C LYS A 126 -0.54 -5.41 -16.17
N ILE A 127 -0.65 -4.54 -15.18
CA ILE A 127 -1.30 -4.81 -13.92
C ILE A 127 -2.39 -3.77 -13.70
N GLN A 128 -3.58 -4.25 -13.36
CA GLN A 128 -4.64 -3.42 -12.81
C GLN A 128 -5.01 -3.96 -11.44
N ALA A 129 -4.81 -3.16 -10.40
CA ALA A 129 -5.20 -3.52 -9.04
C ALA A 129 -6.33 -2.61 -8.55
N VAL A 130 -7.31 -3.20 -7.89
CA VAL A 130 -8.40 -2.50 -7.22
C VAL A 130 -8.26 -2.75 -5.73
N VAL A 131 -8.28 -1.67 -4.96
CA VAL A 131 -8.23 -1.69 -3.50
C VAL A 131 -9.44 -0.95 -2.97
N GLU A 132 -10.22 -1.60 -2.11
CA GLU A 132 -11.28 -0.92 -1.37
C GLU A 132 -10.67 -0.06 -0.26
N HIS A 133 -11.03 1.23 -0.22
CA HIS A 133 -10.57 2.21 0.77
C HIS A 133 -11.74 3.10 1.18
N LEU A 134 -12.21 2.99 2.43
CA LEU A 134 -13.39 3.71 2.92
C LEU A 134 -14.60 3.53 1.96
N ASP A 135 -15.15 4.62 1.42
CA ASP A 135 -16.29 4.62 0.50
C ASP A 135 -15.87 4.69 -0.99
N VAL A 136 -14.59 4.42 -1.30
CA VAL A 136 -14.04 4.42 -2.67
C VAL A 136 -13.27 3.16 -3.00
N GLU A 137 -13.15 2.88 -4.29
CA GLU A 137 -12.15 1.98 -4.86
C GLU A 137 -10.97 2.82 -5.35
N LEU A 138 -9.75 2.46 -4.95
CA LEU A 138 -8.52 2.95 -5.56
C LEU A 138 -8.11 1.98 -6.67
N ILE A 139 -8.00 2.49 -7.89
CA ILE A 139 -7.63 1.69 -9.07
C ILE A 139 -6.22 2.08 -9.49
N PHE A 140 -5.30 1.13 -9.33
CA PHE A 140 -3.91 1.24 -9.73
C PHE A 140 -3.72 0.63 -11.11
N PHE A 141 -2.99 1.34 -11.96
CA PHE A 141 -2.52 0.86 -13.25
C PHE A 141 -1.00 0.85 -13.23
N LEU A 142 -0.38 -0.28 -13.55
CA LEU A 142 1.07 -0.42 -13.63
C LEU A 142 1.47 -1.14 -14.91
N THR A 143 2.56 -0.69 -15.52
CA THR A 143 3.33 -1.46 -16.51
C THR A 143 4.69 -1.76 -15.87
N ILE A 144 4.99 -3.05 -15.67
CA ILE A 144 6.24 -3.51 -15.06
C ILE A 144 7.06 -4.28 -16.10
N ASP A 145 8.27 -3.81 -16.34
CA ASP A 145 9.26 -4.42 -17.22
C ASP A 145 10.30 -5.21 -16.42
N ASN A 146 10.93 -6.18 -17.10
CA ASN A 146 11.99 -7.04 -16.55
C ASN A 146 11.53 -7.87 -15.34
N ILE A 147 10.27 -8.31 -15.31
CA ILE A 147 9.67 -9.00 -14.15
C ILE A 147 10.43 -10.25 -13.69
N TYR A 148 11.19 -10.89 -14.59
CA TYR A 148 11.99 -12.08 -14.25
C TYR A 148 13.36 -11.76 -13.64
N SER A 149 13.81 -10.50 -13.71
CA SER A 149 15.04 -9.99 -13.09
C SER A 149 14.87 -9.72 -11.58
N GLN A 150 15.98 -9.47 -10.89
CA GLN A 150 16.02 -8.93 -9.52
C GLN A 150 15.78 -7.42 -9.47
N GLN A 151 15.92 -6.75 -10.62
CA GLN A 151 15.63 -5.33 -10.78
C GLN A 151 14.51 -5.17 -11.82
N TRP A 152 13.42 -4.54 -11.41
CA TRP A 152 12.27 -4.23 -12.25
C TRP A 152 12.22 -2.74 -12.55
N THR A 153 11.59 -2.42 -13.67
CA THR A 153 11.24 -1.03 -13.99
C THR A 153 9.73 -0.93 -14.08
N ILE A 154 9.14 -0.07 -13.26
CA ILE A 154 7.73 0.29 -13.37
C ILE A 154 7.70 1.51 -14.30
N SER A 155 7.55 1.27 -15.59
CA SER A 155 7.65 2.29 -16.64
C SER A 155 6.46 3.25 -16.65
N GLU A 156 5.29 2.76 -16.25
CA GLU A 156 4.06 3.55 -16.11
C GLU A 156 3.37 3.16 -14.81
N SER A 157 2.97 4.15 -14.01
CA SER A 157 2.14 3.91 -12.82
C SER A 157 1.25 5.09 -12.47
N SER A 158 -0.03 4.79 -12.24
CA SER A 158 -1.02 5.74 -11.77
C SER A 158 -2.01 5.10 -10.80
N CYS A 159 -2.66 5.92 -9.99
CA CYS A 159 -3.77 5.53 -9.14
C CYS A 159 -4.91 6.54 -9.29
N LEU A 160 -6.13 6.02 -9.50
CA LEU A 160 -7.34 6.80 -9.66
C LEU A 160 -8.42 6.28 -8.70
N PRO A 161 -9.02 7.14 -7.87
CA PRO A 161 -10.17 6.78 -7.07
C PRO A 161 -11.43 6.68 -7.94
N LYS A 162 -12.34 5.80 -7.53
CA LYS A 162 -13.66 5.60 -8.12
C LYS A 162 -14.65 5.36 -6.98
N ALA A 163 -15.75 6.09 -6.98
CA ALA A 163 -16.78 5.95 -5.94
C ALA A 163 -17.37 4.54 -5.92
N LEU A 164 -17.55 3.98 -4.72
CA LEU A 164 -18.35 2.78 -4.55
C LEU A 164 -19.81 3.14 -4.83
N LEU A 165 -20.39 2.52 -5.86
CA LEU A 165 -21.83 2.59 -6.12
C LEU A 165 -22.54 1.72 -5.08
N TYR A 166 -22.76 2.25 -3.88
CA TYR A 166 -23.69 1.63 -2.96
C TYR A 166 -25.10 1.72 -3.54
N MET A 167 -25.56 0.66 -4.23
CA MET A 167 -26.99 0.44 -4.41
C MET A 167 -27.57 0.21 -3.02
N LYS A 168 -28.13 1.27 -2.44
CA LYS A 168 -28.85 1.29 -1.17
C LYS A 168 -30.09 0.43 -1.31
N ASN A 169 -29.93 -0.90 -1.23
CA ASN A 169 -31.03 -1.81 -1.02
C ASN A 169 -31.58 -1.51 0.37
N SER A 170 -32.64 -0.72 0.36
CA SER A 170 -33.46 -0.34 1.50
C SER A 170 -33.92 -1.57 2.28
N GLN A 171 -33.16 -1.96 3.30
CA GLN A 171 -33.75 -2.59 4.47
C GLN A 171 -34.13 -1.48 5.44
N LYS A 172 -35.43 -1.17 5.41
CA LYS A 172 -36.14 -0.35 6.39
C LYS A 172 -35.82 -0.86 7.80
N THR A 173 -34.96 -0.15 8.52
CA THR A 173 -35.06 -0.07 9.98
C THR A 173 -35.43 1.36 10.32
N LYS A 174 -36.73 1.55 10.62
CA LYS A 174 -37.30 2.78 11.15
C LYS A 174 -36.67 3.04 12.53
N THR A 175 -35.71 3.94 12.67
CA THR A 175 -35.73 5.04 13.67
C THR A 175 -34.50 5.93 13.58
N ARG A 176 -34.73 7.23 13.82
CA ARG A 176 -33.82 8.39 13.82
C ARG A 176 -33.58 9.05 12.46
N VAL A 177 -34.61 9.79 12.07
CA VAL A 177 -34.49 11.06 11.34
C VAL A 177 -33.68 12.01 12.23
N TYR A 178 -32.44 12.29 11.84
CA TYR A 178 -31.86 13.60 12.10
C TYR A 178 -32.16 14.43 10.86
N ASP A 179 -32.90 15.53 11.07
CA ASP A 179 -33.23 16.51 10.07
C ASP A 179 -31.96 17.15 9.48
N ASP A 180 -31.99 17.32 8.16
CA ASP A 180 -31.46 18.46 7.42
C ASP A 180 -30.02 18.90 7.71
N GLU A 181 -29.08 18.13 7.19
CA GLU A 181 -28.03 18.67 6.32
C GLU A 181 -27.62 17.55 5.37
N TYR A 182 -28.02 17.66 4.10
CA TYR A 182 -27.39 16.90 3.03
C TYR A 182 -25.94 17.39 2.94
N ILE A 183 -25.07 16.87 3.82
CA ILE A 183 -23.63 16.86 3.57
C ILE A 183 -23.50 16.08 2.27
N LYS A 184 -23.30 16.83 1.19
CA LYS A 184 -22.94 16.30 -0.11
C LYS A 184 -21.57 15.66 0.07
N TYR A 185 -21.55 14.44 0.57
CA TYR A 185 -20.35 13.66 0.77
C TYR A 185 -19.77 13.43 -0.63
N GLU A 186 -18.78 14.23 -0.99
CA GLU A 186 -18.01 13.97 -2.20
C GLU A 186 -17.03 12.85 -1.83
N PRO A 187 -17.23 11.63 -2.33
CA PRO A 187 -16.48 10.46 -1.87
C PRO A 187 -14.96 10.59 -2.13
N TYR A 188 -14.55 11.63 -2.85
CA TYR A 188 -13.18 11.90 -3.27
C TYR A 188 -12.45 12.94 -2.42
N ASP A 189 -13.10 13.59 -1.45
CA ASP A 189 -12.51 14.74 -0.71
C ASP A 189 -11.24 14.37 0.06
N LYS A 190 -11.07 13.09 0.40
CA LYS A 190 -9.89 12.55 1.08
C LYS A 190 -8.98 11.72 0.17
N THR A 191 -9.21 11.75 -1.14
CA THR A 191 -8.50 10.89 -2.10
C THR A 191 -7.62 11.70 -3.04
N PHE A 192 -6.57 11.04 -3.54
CA PHE A 192 -5.61 11.64 -4.46
C PHE A 192 -5.54 10.85 -5.75
N GLN A 193 -5.45 11.58 -6.87
CA GLN A 193 -4.91 11.02 -8.09
C GLN A 193 -3.40 10.95 -7.94
N VAL A 194 -2.82 9.79 -8.26
CA VAL A 194 -1.37 9.63 -8.21
C VAL A 194 -0.83 9.32 -9.60
N THR A 195 0.31 9.92 -9.93
CA THR A 195 1.04 9.63 -11.16
C THR A 195 2.52 9.62 -10.86
N ASN A 196 3.18 8.51 -11.21
CA ASN A 196 4.60 8.35 -10.99
C ASN A 196 5.37 8.58 -12.28
N LYS A 197 6.60 9.09 -12.13
CA LYS A 197 7.63 8.88 -13.15
C LYS A 197 8.06 7.42 -13.10
N PRO A 198 8.81 6.91 -14.09
CA PRO A 198 9.35 5.57 -14.02
C PRO A 198 10.04 5.30 -12.68
N LEU A 199 9.66 4.21 -12.03
CA LEU A 199 10.22 3.77 -10.75
C LEU A 199 11.10 2.54 -10.97
N THR A 200 12.14 2.41 -10.17
CA THR A 200 12.98 1.21 -10.10
C THR A 200 12.65 0.45 -8.83
N VAL A 201 12.52 -0.88 -8.97
CA VAL A 201 12.31 -1.79 -7.85
C VAL A 201 13.42 -2.82 -7.86
N GLU A 202 14.26 -2.83 -6.83
CA GLU A 202 15.19 -3.92 -6.57
C GLU A 202 14.60 -4.84 -5.51
N TRP A 203 14.81 -6.15 -5.61
CA TRP A 203 14.26 -7.08 -4.63
C TRP A 203 15.15 -8.27 -4.34
N TRP A 204 15.03 -8.77 -3.12
CA TRP A 204 15.69 -9.99 -2.67
C TRP A 204 14.87 -10.71 -1.61
N LYS A 205 15.33 -11.89 -1.21
CA LYS A 205 14.75 -12.66 -0.11
C LYS A 205 15.70 -12.67 1.08
N THR A 206 15.14 -12.57 2.27
CA THR A 206 15.87 -12.83 3.51
C THR A 206 16.06 -14.34 3.74
N LYS A 207 16.87 -14.71 4.73
CA LYS A 207 17.08 -16.11 5.12
C LYS A 207 15.82 -16.79 5.69
N VAL A 208 14.81 -16.01 6.06
CA VAL A 208 13.52 -16.48 6.59
C VAL A 208 12.39 -16.29 5.56
N ASP A 209 12.74 -16.26 4.26
CA ASP A 209 11.82 -16.20 3.12
C ASP A 209 10.91 -14.95 3.05
N LEU A 210 11.21 -13.89 3.80
CA LEU A 210 10.59 -12.58 3.60
C LEU A 210 11.14 -11.91 2.34
N PHE A 211 10.27 -11.25 1.58
CA PHE A 211 10.70 -10.39 0.47
C PHE A 211 11.04 -9.00 0.97
N VAL A 212 12.15 -8.47 0.45
CA VAL A 212 12.55 -7.08 0.64
C VAL A 212 12.59 -6.41 -0.71
N PHE A 213 12.08 -5.18 -0.77
CA PHE A 213 12.08 -4.34 -1.96
C PHE A 213 12.75 -3.01 -1.65
N GLU A 214 13.51 -2.47 -2.58
CA GLU A 214 14.01 -1.10 -2.56
C GLU A 214 13.41 -0.32 -3.72
N LEU A 215 12.73 0.77 -3.40
CA LEU A 215 12.02 1.61 -4.35
C LEU A 215 12.79 2.91 -4.56
N SER A 216 13.07 3.21 -5.83
CA SER A 216 13.70 4.46 -6.25
C SER A 216 12.86 5.17 -7.30
N GLY A 217 12.81 6.50 -7.24
CA GLY A 217 12.08 7.32 -8.20
C GLY A 217 11.33 8.50 -7.60
N SER A 218 10.22 8.88 -8.24
CA SER A 218 9.43 10.07 -7.86
C SER A 218 8.02 10.01 -8.43
N GLY A 219 7.12 10.76 -7.83
CA GLY A 219 5.75 10.89 -8.30
C GLY A 219 5.05 12.12 -7.77
N MET A 220 3.75 12.20 -8.05
CA MET A 220 2.90 13.31 -7.65
C MET A 220 1.53 12.79 -7.23
N LEU A 221 1.04 13.30 -6.10
CA LEU A 221 -0.33 13.18 -5.63
C LEU A 221 -1.04 14.51 -5.86
N GLU A 222 -2.23 14.49 -6.44
CA GLU A 222 -3.08 15.66 -6.64
C GLU A 222 -4.49 15.38 -6.11
N SER A 223 -4.99 16.25 -5.22
CA SER A 223 -6.32 16.09 -4.64
C SER A 223 -7.43 16.34 -5.67
N TYR A 224 -8.57 15.70 -5.48
CA TYR A 224 -9.78 15.97 -6.26
C TYR A 224 -10.54 17.21 -5.78
N ALA A 225 -10.42 17.52 -4.48
CA ALA A 225 -10.99 18.72 -3.89
C ALA A 225 -10.47 19.98 -4.61
N LYS A 226 -11.36 20.97 -4.74
CA LYS A 226 -11.02 22.29 -5.27
C LYS A 226 -11.00 23.34 -4.16
N PRO A 227 -9.96 24.19 -4.10
CA PRO A 227 -8.80 24.19 -5.00
C PRO A 227 -7.80 23.07 -4.62
N LYS A 228 -6.92 22.71 -5.56
CA LYS A 228 -6.14 21.47 -5.50
C LYS A 228 -4.95 21.57 -4.55
N LEU A 229 -4.76 20.52 -3.74
CA LEU A 229 -3.51 20.23 -3.04
C LEU A 229 -2.64 19.35 -3.92
N ARG A 230 -1.37 19.71 -4.09
CA ARG A 230 -0.37 18.92 -4.83
C ARG A 230 0.80 18.56 -3.94
N ILE A 231 1.16 17.29 -3.92
CA ILE A 231 2.33 16.76 -3.22
C ILE A 231 3.20 16.06 -4.25
N THR A 232 4.39 16.58 -4.51
CA THR A 232 5.41 15.86 -5.29
C THR A 232 6.37 15.19 -4.33
N TYR A 233 6.72 13.94 -4.61
CA TYR A 233 7.67 13.19 -3.81
C TYR A 233 8.85 12.70 -4.65
N HIS A 234 10.04 12.66 -4.05
CA HIS A 234 11.23 12.10 -4.66
C HIS A 234 12.03 11.32 -3.61
N PHE A 235 12.32 10.05 -3.91
CA PHE A 235 13.17 9.22 -3.07
C PHE A 235 14.63 9.68 -3.21
N THR A 236 15.18 10.25 -2.14
CA THR A 236 16.57 10.72 -2.06
C THR A 236 17.52 9.64 -1.58
N SER A 237 16.98 8.64 -0.90
CA SER A 237 17.55 7.29 -0.83
C SER A 237 16.43 6.29 -1.13
N PRO A 238 16.74 5.06 -1.58
CA PRO A 238 15.72 4.05 -1.79
C PRO A 238 14.86 3.86 -0.54
N ILE A 239 13.55 3.68 -0.74
CA ILE A 239 12.63 3.26 0.33
C ILE A 239 12.65 1.75 0.39
N THR A 240 13.16 1.22 1.49
CA THR A 240 13.18 -0.21 1.78
C THR A 240 11.83 -0.64 2.34
N VAL A 241 11.30 -1.72 1.78
CA VAL A 241 9.99 -2.27 2.11
C VAL A 241 10.15 -3.75 2.41
N VAL A 242 9.50 -4.23 3.48
CA VAL A 242 9.62 -5.62 3.92
C VAL A 242 8.23 -6.24 4.04
N THR A 243 8.06 -7.45 3.53
CA THR A 243 6.82 -8.23 3.72
C THR A 243 6.72 -8.81 5.12
N HIS A 244 5.53 -8.82 5.71
CA HIS A 244 5.28 -9.49 6.99
C HIS A 244 5.24 -11.02 6.83
N GLY A 245 5.94 -11.75 7.72
CA GLY A 245 5.90 -13.21 7.74
C GLY A 245 4.53 -13.79 8.11
N ALA A 246 3.74 -13.06 8.90
CA ALA A 246 2.41 -13.49 9.35
C ALA A 246 1.39 -13.66 8.21
N PHE A 247 1.57 -12.99 7.06
CA PHE A 247 0.71 -13.19 5.88
C PHE A 247 0.87 -14.57 5.23
N LEU A 248 1.92 -15.32 5.58
CA LEU A 248 2.14 -16.70 5.15
C LEU A 248 1.40 -17.71 6.05
N GLU A 249 0.80 -17.24 7.15
CA GLU A 249 0.06 -18.06 8.10
C GLU A 249 -1.43 -18.17 7.75
N ASP A 250 -2.08 -19.21 8.26
CA ASP A 250 -3.54 -19.38 8.11
C ASP A 250 -4.27 -18.34 9.00
N PRO A 251 -5.20 -17.52 8.49
CA PRO A 251 -5.90 -16.49 9.27
C PRO A 251 -6.68 -17.03 10.45
N LYS A 252 -7.06 -18.32 10.41
CA LYS A 252 -7.69 -19.00 11.53
C LYS A 252 -6.74 -19.17 12.71
N ASN A 253 -5.43 -19.16 12.46
CA ASN A 253 -4.37 -19.31 13.45
C ASN A 253 -3.76 -17.96 13.87
N ILE A 254 -4.03 -16.88 13.12
CA ILE A 254 -3.57 -15.53 13.48
C ILE A 254 -4.55 -14.96 14.52
N LYS A 255 -4.04 -14.76 15.74
CA LYS A 255 -4.77 -14.05 16.80
C LYS A 255 -5.15 -12.65 16.33
N TRP A 256 -6.33 -12.16 16.74
CA TRP A 256 -6.86 -10.87 16.27
C TRP A 256 -5.87 -9.73 16.47
N GLU A 257 -5.21 -9.68 17.62
CA GLU A 257 -4.20 -8.67 17.99
C GLU A 257 -2.93 -8.69 17.11
N ASN A 258 -2.67 -9.79 16.40
CA ASN A 258 -1.53 -9.96 15.51
C ASN A 258 -1.92 -9.85 14.04
N ARG A 259 -3.19 -9.54 13.74
CA ARG A 259 -3.63 -9.32 12.36
C ARG A 259 -3.08 -7.98 11.89
N CYS A 260 -2.27 -8.04 10.83
CA CYS A 260 -1.83 -6.84 10.14
C CYS A 260 -2.76 -6.63 8.93
N ASN A 261 -3.18 -5.38 8.72
CA ASN A 261 -4.05 -5.00 7.61
C ASN A 261 -3.26 -4.79 6.29
N GLN A 262 -1.92 -4.82 6.34
CA GLN A 262 -1.02 -4.53 5.23
C GLN A 262 -0.02 -5.68 5.05
N LEU A 263 0.25 -6.09 3.80
CA LEU A 263 1.21 -7.15 3.52
C LEU A 263 2.67 -6.68 3.73
N THR A 264 2.91 -5.39 3.55
CA THR A 264 4.23 -4.77 3.59
C THR A 264 4.32 -3.65 4.62
N THR A 265 5.55 -3.38 5.10
CA THR A 265 5.88 -2.18 5.87
C THR A 265 7.00 -1.41 5.18
N LEU A 266 6.86 -0.08 5.12
CA LEU A 266 7.94 0.83 4.72
C LEU A 266 8.96 0.90 5.87
N ALA A 267 10.10 0.23 5.77
CA ALA A 267 11.06 0.09 6.87
C ALA A 267 11.99 1.31 7.00
N THR A 268 12.78 1.56 5.95
CA THR A 268 13.84 2.58 5.97
C THR A 268 13.88 3.39 4.67
N GLY A 269 14.53 4.55 4.72
CA GLY A 269 14.84 5.35 3.53
C GLY A 269 14.54 6.83 3.72
N GLN A 270 14.66 7.60 2.65
CA GLN A 270 14.52 9.05 2.71
C GLN A 270 13.82 9.58 1.47
N LEU A 271 12.85 10.47 1.68
CA LEU A 271 12.15 11.15 0.60
C LEU A 271 12.04 12.65 0.84
N GLU A 272 12.07 13.41 -0.24
CA GLU A 272 11.70 14.82 -0.24
C GLU A 272 10.26 14.97 -0.71
N LEU A 273 9.47 15.76 0.03
CA LEU A 273 8.11 16.15 -0.32
C LEU A 273 8.09 17.65 -0.62
N ASN A 274 7.59 18.05 -1.78
CA ASN A 274 7.23 19.44 -2.04
C ASN A 274 5.71 19.56 -2.14
N VAL A 275 5.13 20.35 -1.25
CA VAL A 275 3.69 20.55 -1.12
C VAL A 275 3.35 21.93 -1.69
N THR A 276 2.38 21.99 -2.59
CA THR A 276 1.83 23.25 -3.11
C THR A 276 0.35 23.29 -2.79
N ASP A 277 -0.05 24.27 -1.99
CA ASP A 277 -1.44 24.56 -1.68
C ASP A 277 -1.90 25.75 -2.52
N SER A 278 -2.92 25.52 -3.35
CA SER A 278 -3.47 26.54 -4.24
C SER A 278 -4.50 27.47 -3.57
N ILE A 279 -4.95 27.18 -2.34
CA ILE A 279 -5.74 28.13 -1.53
C ILE A 279 -4.82 29.27 -1.07
N SER A 280 -3.72 28.91 -0.41
CA SER A 280 -2.82 29.84 0.26
C SER A 280 -1.65 30.31 -0.62
N ASN A 281 -1.49 29.73 -1.82
CA ASN A 281 -0.34 29.95 -2.71
C ASN A 281 1.01 29.68 -2.01
N THR A 282 1.01 28.80 -1.02
CA THR A 282 2.21 28.41 -0.27
C THR A 282 2.90 27.22 -0.93
N LYS A 283 4.22 27.17 -0.75
CA LYS A 283 5.06 26.05 -1.16
C LYS A 283 5.95 25.66 0.01
N ASP A 284 5.77 24.44 0.48
CA ASP A 284 6.57 23.88 1.56
C ASP A 284 7.41 22.71 1.06
N LYS A 285 8.61 22.57 1.61
CA LYS A 285 9.52 21.45 1.36
C LYS A 285 9.80 20.72 2.67
N TYR A 286 9.68 19.40 2.62
CA TYR A 286 9.92 18.49 3.75
C TYR A 286 10.93 17.43 3.34
N VAL A 287 11.87 17.10 4.22
CA VAL A 287 12.73 15.92 4.10
C VAL A 287 12.25 14.92 5.13
N VAL A 288 11.76 13.77 4.67
CA VAL A 288 11.27 12.69 5.51
C VAL A 288 12.33 11.59 5.56
N ARG A 289 12.74 11.20 6.77
CA ARG A 289 13.61 10.05 7.03
C ARG A 289 12.84 8.97 7.77
N LEU A 290 12.90 7.78 7.21
CA LEU A 290 12.30 6.57 7.75
C LEU A 290 13.43 5.72 8.32
N ASN A 291 13.30 5.39 9.60
CA ASN A 291 14.06 4.35 10.25
C ASN A 291 13.04 3.36 10.83
N ASP A 292 13.43 2.10 11.04
CA ASP A 292 12.52 1.00 11.40
C ASP A 292 11.36 1.39 12.32
N ASN A 293 11.64 2.12 13.41
CA ASN A 293 10.63 2.59 14.36
C ASN A 293 10.49 4.12 14.48
N LYS A 294 11.26 4.89 13.70
CA LYS A 294 11.31 6.36 13.83
C LYS A 294 11.02 7.04 12.50
N LEU A 295 10.18 8.07 12.56
CA LEU A 295 9.90 8.99 11.46
C LEU A 295 10.47 10.36 11.83
N GLN A 296 11.38 10.90 11.03
CA GLN A 296 11.85 12.27 11.19
C GLN A 296 11.41 13.11 10.00
N ILE A 297 10.81 14.27 10.27
CA ILE A 297 10.39 15.22 9.23
C ILE A 297 11.12 16.55 9.47
N VAL A 298 12.03 16.88 8.56
CA VAL A 298 12.81 18.11 8.60
C VAL A 298 12.22 19.14 7.65
N THR A 299 12.04 20.36 8.14
CA THR A 299 11.68 21.55 7.36
C THR A 299 12.81 22.57 7.41
N PRO A 300 12.85 23.56 6.50
CA PRO A 300 13.80 24.67 6.59
C PRO A 300 13.70 25.48 7.90
N LYS A 301 12.60 25.37 8.65
CA LYS A 301 12.33 26.16 9.88
C LYS A 301 12.33 25.34 11.18
N ALA A 302 12.29 24.01 11.12
CA ALA A 302 12.22 23.12 12.29
C ALA A 302 12.71 21.70 11.98
N ASN A 303 13.32 21.05 12.98
CA ASN A 303 13.73 19.64 12.95
C ASN A 303 12.87 18.85 13.94
N ASP A 304 11.85 18.13 13.45
CA ASP A 304 10.95 17.37 14.31
C ASP A 304 11.16 15.86 14.15
N GLU A 305 11.20 15.13 15.27
CA GLU A 305 11.31 13.67 15.34
C GLU A 305 10.05 13.05 15.95
N TRP A 306 9.56 11.97 15.34
CA TRP A 306 8.30 11.31 15.65
C TRP A 306 8.48 9.79 15.70
N MET A 307 7.62 9.11 16.47
CA MET A 307 7.53 7.65 16.49
C MET A 307 6.43 7.20 15.53
N ARG A 308 6.66 6.09 14.82
CA ARG A 308 5.61 5.41 14.05
C ARG A 308 4.78 4.58 15.03
N ASN A 309 3.51 4.95 15.24
CA ASN A 309 2.61 4.25 16.18
C ASN A 309 1.88 3.06 15.55
#